data_AF-A0A7S0V5V0-F1
#
_entry.id   AF-A0A7S0V5V0-F1
#
_cell.length_a   1.000
_cell.length_b   1.000
_cell.length_c   1.000
_cell.angle_alpha   90.00
_cell.angle_beta   90.00
_cell.angle_gamma   90.00
#
_symmetry.space_group_name_H-M   'P 1'
#
loop_
_entity.id
_entity.type
_entity.pdbx_description
1 polymer ?
#
loop_
_entity_poly.entity_id
_entity_poly.type
_entity_poly.pdbx_seq_one_letter_code
_entity_poly.pdbx_strand_id
1 'polypeptide(L)'
;ADVEVTMGALPGRSLNAHPRSFMLGFLLTFAMLYAPTYIGEDIVGEREQGVKHSLTVLGARGVDYWLSRLASDALVFAIPSLAAMAAGAAAGSPAFLPPYVGASGLLLAAFCVAMPCFVYPLTVLFDKASTVLRWLSTALLLTTSVPLSVVFALSLALPGLAEWAGLILSASPPMALAWGLFKVGVAAILASEGLASE
;
A
#
# COMPACT_ATOMS: atom_id res chain seq x y z
N ALA A 1 -14.17 -3.75 -42.23
CA ALA A 1 -13.11 -2.73 -42.25
C ALA A 1 -12.49 -2.71 -40.86
N ASP A 2 -11.90 -3.86 -40.53
CA ASP A 2 -11.02 -4.04 -39.39
C ASP A 2 -9.71 -3.37 -39.76
N VAL A 3 -9.47 -2.20 -39.19
CA VAL A 3 -8.09 -1.70 -39.11
C VAL A 3 -7.49 -2.45 -37.92
N GLU A 4 -7.15 -3.70 -38.22
CA GLU A 4 -6.12 -4.48 -37.56
C GLU A 4 -4.84 -3.65 -37.72
N VAL A 5 -4.70 -2.62 -36.87
CA VAL A 5 -3.41 -2.01 -36.58
C VAL A 5 -2.64 -3.14 -35.92
N THR A 6 -2.01 -3.91 -36.79
CA THR A 6 -0.84 -4.72 -36.56
C THR A 6 0.17 -3.84 -35.83
N MET A 7 -0.02 -3.71 -34.52
CA MET A 7 1.06 -3.51 -33.57
C MET A 7 1.92 -4.76 -33.72
N GLY A 8 2.79 -4.72 -34.73
CA GLY A 8 3.80 -5.71 -34.96
C GLY A 8 4.46 -6.03 -33.64
N ALA A 9 4.58 -7.33 -33.38
CA ALA A 9 5.29 -7.88 -32.25
C ALA A 9 6.58 -7.08 -32.01
N LEU A 10 6.58 -6.26 -30.97
CA LEU A 10 7.83 -5.75 -30.40
C LEU A 10 8.53 -6.97 -29.78
N PRO A 11 9.73 -7.35 -30.27
CA PRO A 11 10.49 -8.42 -29.66
C PRO A 11 10.92 -7.94 -28.27
N GLY A 12 10.48 -8.64 -27.22
CA GLY A 12 10.70 -8.23 -25.83
C GLY A 12 9.47 -7.68 -25.13
N ARG A 13 8.31 -8.35 -25.28
CA ARG A 13 7.20 -8.22 -24.33
C ARG A 13 7.74 -8.64 -22.96
N SER A 14 8.19 -7.68 -22.13
CA SER A 14 8.61 -8.01 -20.78
C SER A 14 7.39 -8.60 -20.09
N LEU A 15 7.39 -9.91 -19.85
CA LEU A 15 6.35 -10.65 -19.11
C LEU A 15 6.07 -10.04 -17.71
N ASN A 16 6.89 -9.06 -17.30
CA ASN A 16 6.98 -8.49 -15.97
C ASN A 16 6.05 -7.29 -15.72
N ALA A 17 5.35 -6.75 -16.74
CA ALA A 17 4.53 -5.54 -16.58
C ALA A 17 3.17 -5.61 -17.27
N HIS A 18 2.14 -6.07 -16.52
CA HIS A 18 0.75 -6.04 -16.97
C HIS A 18 0.02 -4.77 -16.47
N PRO A 19 -0.65 -4.00 -17.35
CA PRO A 19 -1.39 -2.79 -16.93
C PRO A 19 -2.49 -3.07 -15.91
N ARG A 20 -3.14 -4.24 -15.97
CA ARG A 20 -4.21 -4.64 -15.05
C ARG A 20 -3.71 -4.81 -13.60
N SER A 21 -2.54 -5.42 -13.41
CA SER A 21 -1.95 -5.58 -12.08
C SER A 21 -1.43 -4.26 -11.52
N PHE A 22 -0.93 -3.37 -12.39
CA PHE A 22 -0.56 -2.00 -12.01
C PHE A 22 -1.78 -1.20 -11.52
N MET A 23 -2.89 -1.22 -12.27
CA MET A 23 -4.12 -0.52 -11.86
C MET A 23 -4.65 -1.05 -10.53
N LEU A 24 -4.60 -2.37 -10.29
CA LEU A 24 -5.01 -2.97 -9.03
C LEU A 24 -4.15 -2.48 -7.86
N GLY A 25 -2.82 -2.55 -8.00
CA GLY A 25 -1.89 -2.08 -6.96
C GLY A 25 -2.04 -0.58 -6.68
N PHE A 26 -2.19 0.23 -7.72
CA PHE A 26 -2.40 1.67 -7.61
C PHE A 26 -3.72 2.00 -6.90
N LEU A 27 -4.85 1.52 -7.41
CA LEU A 27 -6.18 1.85 -6.86
C LEU A 27 -6.34 1.36 -5.43
N LEU A 28 -5.87 0.15 -5.12
CA LEU A 28 -6.01 -0.40 -3.77
C LEU A 28 -5.15 0.38 -2.77
N THR A 29 -3.92 0.73 -3.15
CA THR A 29 -3.05 1.54 -2.29
C THR A 29 -3.61 2.94 -2.08
N PHE A 30 -4.19 3.55 -3.11
CA PHE A 30 -4.89 4.84 -3.00
C PHE A 30 -6.06 4.78 -2.02
N ALA A 31 -6.89 3.73 -2.09
CA ALA A 31 -7.99 3.54 -1.16
C ALA A 31 -7.51 3.41 0.30
N MET A 32 -6.38 2.72 0.51
CA MET A 32 -5.80 2.52 1.84
C MET A 32 -5.03 3.73 2.40
N LEU A 33 -4.72 4.73 1.57
CA LEU A 33 -3.91 5.89 1.96
C LEU A 33 -4.66 6.94 2.79
N TYR A 34 -5.99 6.87 2.82
CA TYR A 34 -6.79 7.81 3.60
C TYR A 34 -6.73 7.54 5.11
N ALA A 35 -6.87 6.26 5.49
CA ALA A 35 -6.82 5.80 6.89
C ALA A 35 -5.59 6.27 7.70
N PRO A 36 -4.33 6.18 7.20
CA PRO A 36 -3.16 6.63 7.95
C PRO A 36 -3.16 8.14 8.20
N THR A 37 -3.77 8.93 7.31
CA THR A 37 -3.86 10.38 7.50
C THR A 37 -4.79 10.70 8.67
N TYR A 38 -5.91 9.99 8.77
CA TYR A 38 -6.86 10.15 9.88
C TYR A 38 -6.23 9.76 11.24
N ILE A 39 -5.46 8.67 11.28
CA ILE A 39 -4.71 8.28 12.48
C ILE A 39 -3.71 9.36 12.88
N GLY A 40 -3.00 9.93 11.90
CA GLY A 40 -2.07 11.03 12.15
C GLY A 40 -2.76 12.27 12.72
N GLU A 41 -3.94 12.61 12.19
CA GLU A 41 -4.76 13.72 12.67
C GLU A 41 -5.20 13.50 14.13
N ASP A 42 -5.68 12.30 14.45
CA ASP A 42 -6.16 11.95 15.79
C ASP A 42 -5.03 12.00 16.84
N ILE A 43 -3.84 11.50 16.51
CA ILE A 43 -2.67 11.56 17.40
C ILE A 43 -2.24 13.00 17.69
N VAL A 44 -2.29 13.89 16.69
CA VAL A 44 -1.96 15.30 16.88
C VAL A 44 -3.08 16.02 17.64
N GLY A 45 -4.35 15.68 17.36
CA GLY A 45 -5.50 16.18 18.13
C GLY A 45 -5.44 15.80 19.61
N GLU A 46 -5.09 14.55 19.94
CA GLU A 46 -4.86 14.12 21.32
C GLU A 46 -3.72 14.89 22.00
N ARG A 47 -2.68 15.28 21.23
CA ARG A 47 -1.57 16.10 21.72
C ARG A 47 -2.02 17.53 22.00
N GLU A 48 -2.80 18.13 21.10
CA GLU A 48 -3.36 19.48 21.27
C GLU A 48 -4.25 19.56 22.51
N GLN A 49 -5.07 18.53 22.74
CA GLN A 49 -5.98 18.45 23.87
C GLN A 49 -5.28 18.07 25.18
N GLY A 50 -3.98 17.75 25.15
CA GLY A 50 -3.22 17.35 26.33
C GLY A 50 -3.63 15.99 26.91
N VAL A 51 -4.30 15.13 26.13
CA VAL A 51 -4.81 13.83 26.60
C VAL A 51 -3.68 12.94 27.14
N LYS A 52 -2.50 12.96 26.49
CA LYS A 52 -1.32 12.23 26.97
C LYS A 52 -0.85 12.69 28.34
N HIS A 53 -0.93 13.99 28.62
CA HIS A 53 -0.58 14.53 29.93
C HIS A 53 -1.60 14.08 30.98
N SER A 54 -2.89 14.16 30.67
CA SER A 54 -3.97 13.67 31.54
C SER A 54 -3.83 12.17 31.86
N LEU A 55 -3.51 11.34 30.87
CA LEU A 55 -3.26 9.90 31.08
C LEU A 55 -2.04 9.64 31.96
N THR A 56 -0.99 10.45 31.82
CA THR A 56 0.21 10.35 32.66
C THR A 56 -0.10 10.74 34.11
N VAL A 57 -0.92 11.77 34.34
CA VAL A 57 -1.39 12.16 35.68
C VAL A 57 -2.25 11.06 36.31
N LEU A 58 -3.01 10.31 35.52
CA LEU A 58 -3.77 9.13 35.97
C LEU A 58 -2.90 7.89 36.24
N GLY A 59 -1.59 7.98 36.07
CA GLY A 59 -0.64 6.89 36.35
C GLY A 59 -0.47 5.88 35.22
N ALA A 60 -0.98 6.16 34.02
CA ALA A 60 -0.77 5.30 32.86
C ALA A 60 0.70 5.38 32.40
N ARG A 61 1.30 4.23 32.06
CA ARG A 61 2.64 4.19 31.49
C ARG A 61 2.57 4.58 30.02
N GLY A 62 3.56 5.35 29.54
CA GLY A 62 3.62 5.78 28.14
C GLY A 62 3.67 4.60 27.15
N VAL A 63 4.28 3.47 27.52
CA VAL A 63 4.34 2.27 26.69
C VAL A 63 2.95 1.67 26.47
N ASP A 64 2.13 1.60 27.52
CA ASP A 64 0.78 1.01 27.45
C ASP A 64 -0.13 1.81 26.52
N TYR A 65 0.02 3.14 26.51
CA TYR A 65 -0.67 4.02 25.57
C TYR A 65 -0.31 3.69 24.11
N TRP A 66 0.97 3.57 23.78
CA TRP A 66 1.40 3.30 22.40
C TRP A 66 1.00 1.89 21.93
N LEU A 67 1.04 0.90 22.82
CA LEU A 67 0.63 -0.48 22.53
C LEU A 67 -0.88 -0.58 22.31
N SER A 68 -1.67 0.05 23.17
CA SER A 68 -3.12 0.13 23.02
C SER A 68 -3.50 0.87 21.73
N ARG A 69 -2.80 1.97 21.42
CA ARG A 69 -3.01 2.73 20.19
C ARG A 69 -2.67 1.91 18.96
N LEU A 70 -1.52 1.23 18.94
CA LEU A 70 -1.13 0.34 17.84
C LEU A 70 -2.14 -0.79 17.61
N ALA A 71 -2.66 -1.40 18.67
CA ALA A 71 -3.68 -2.44 18.55
C ALA A 71 -4.99 -1.90 17.97
N SER A 72 -5.44 -0.72 18.43
CA SER A 72 -6.63 -0.04 17.92
C SER A 72 -6.47 0.33 16.45
N ASP A 73 -5.37 0.98 16.09
CA ASP A 73 -5.11 1.42 14.72
C ASP A 73 -4.95 0.22 13.76
N ALA A 74 -4.31 -0.86 14.20
CA ALA A 74 -4.21 -2.10 13.41
C ALA A 74 -5.60 -2.74 13.14
N LEU A 75 -6.53 -2.68 14.09
CA LEU A 75 -7.91 -3.13 13.88
C LEU A 75 -8.66 -2.25 12.88
N VAL A 76 -8.43 -0.93 12.91
CA VAL A 76 -9.01 0.00 11.94
C VAL A 76 -8.52 -0.30 10.52
N PHE A 77 -7.27 -0.75 10.35
CA PHE A 77 -6.75 -1.23 9.05
C PHE A 77 -7.20 -2.63 8.68
N ALA A 78 -7.46 -3.50 9.66
CA ALA A 78 -7.92 -4.86 9.41
C ALA A 78 -9.26 -4.88 8.66
N ILE A 79 -10.20 -4.01 9.04
CA ILE A 79 -11.54 -3.92 8.42
C ILE A 79 -11.47 -3.65 6.89
N PRO A 80 -10.85 -2.57 6.41
CA PRO A 80 -10.74 -2.29 4.97
C PRO A 80 -9.86 -3.32 4.27
N SER A 81 -8.87 -3.92 4.93
CA SER A 81 -8.05 -4.99 4.33
C SER A 81 -8.87 -6.26 4.05
N LEU A 82 -9.74 -6.66 4.98
CA LEU A 82 -10.65 -7.80 4.79
C LEU A 82 -11.69 -7.48 3.72
N ALA A 83 -12.23 -6.25 3.71
CA ALA A 83 -13.15 -5.81 2.68
C ALA A 83 -12.49 -5.83 1.29
N ALA A 84 -11.23 -5.41 1.18
CA ALA A 84 -10.47 -5.47 -0.07
C ALA A 84 -10.25 -6.90 -0.57
N MET A 85 -9.94 -7.84 0.34
CA MET A 85 -9.82 -9.26 -0.01
C MET A 85 -11.15 -9.83 -0.49
N ALA A 86 -12.24 -9.56 0.22
CA ALA A 86 -13.59 -10.02 -0.16
C ALA A 86 -14.02 -9.44 -1.51
N ALA A 87 -13.79 -8.14 -1.73
CA ALA A 87 -14.09 -7.47 -3.00
C ALA A 87 -13.24 -8.02 -4.15
N GLY A 88 -11.94 -8.25 -3.92
CA GLY A 88 -11.03 -8.83 -4.91
C GLY A 88 -11.43 -10.25 -5.30
N ALA A 89 -11.85 -11.08 -4.33
CA ALA A 89 -12.36 -12.41 -4.57
C ALA A 89 -13.70 -12.40 -5.32
N ALA A 90 -14.64 -11.52 -4.94
CA ALA A 90 -15.93 -11.37 -5.61
C ALA A 90 -15.79 -10.86 -7.06
N ALA A 91 -14.79 -10.01 -7.33
CA ALA A 91 -14.47 -9.53 -8.66
C ALA A 91 -13.72 -10.56 -9.53
N GLY A 92 -13.36 -11.73 -8.98
CA GLY A 92 -12.61 -12.76 -9.70
C GLY A 92 -11.19 -12.34 -10.07
N SER A 93 -10.57 -11.43 -9.31
CA SER A 93 -9.20 -10.99 -9.58
C SER A 93 -8.21 -12.11 -9.28
N PRO A 94 -7.31 -12.49 -10.20
CA PRO A 94 -6.41 -13.62 -10.03
C PRO A 94 -5.45 -13.43 -8.85
N ALA A 95 -5.16 -12.20 -8.46
CA ALA A 95 -4.31 -11.87 -7.31
C ALA A 95 -4.90 -12.30 -5.96
N PHE A 96 -6.23 -12.43 -5.87
CA PHE A 96 -6.96 -12.77 -4.64
C PHE A 96 -7.54 -14.19 -4.66
N LEU A 97 -7.21 -14.98 -5.67
CA LEU A 97 -7.65 -16.37 -5.81
C LEU A 97 -6.50 -17.34 -5.45
N PRO A 98 -6.80 -18.60 -5.12
CA PRO A 98 -5.77 -19.62 -4.92
C PRO A 98 -4.89 -19.78 -6.18
N PRO A 99 -3.55 -19.93 -6.06
CA PRO A 99 -2.74 -20.06 -4.84
C PRO A 99 -2.26 -18.74 -4.21
N TYR A 100 -2.52 -17.58 -4.84
CA TYR A 100 -1.94 -16.28 -4.47
C TYR A 100 -2.67 -15.54 -3.34
N VAL A 101 -3.87 -16.00 -2.97
CA VAL A 101 -4.66 -15.44 -1.88
C VAL A 101 -3.88 -15.32 -0.56
N GLY A 102 -3.03 -16.31 -0.23
CA GLY A 102 -2.22 -16.28 0.99
C GLY A 102 -1.16 -15.18 0.98
N ALA A 103 -0.50 -14.97 -0.17
CA ALA A 103 0.50 -13.92 -0.33
C ALA A 103 -0.13 -12.52 -0.26
N SER A 104 -1.26 -12.31 -0.93
CA SER A 104 -2.02 -11.05 -0.86
C SER A 104 -2.53 -10.75 0.56
N GLY A 105 -3.03 -11.77 1.26
CA GLY A 105 -3.52 -11.64 2.63
C GLY A 105 -2.41 -11.34 3.64
N LEU A 106 -1.26 -12.03 3.54
CA LEU A 106 -0.09 -11.74 4.38
C LEU A 106 0.42 -10.32 4.16
N LEU A 107 0.45 -9.87 2.90
CA LEU A 107 0.93 -8.54 2.53
C LEU A 107 -0.01 -7.45 3.08
N LEU A 108 -1.33 -7.66 3.01
CA LEU A 108 -2.31 -6.78 3.63
C LEU A 108 -2.22 -6.79 5.16
N ALA A 109 -2.04 -7.96 5.78
CA ALA A 109 -1.87 -8.07 7.22
C ALA A 109 -0.60 -7.37 7.72
N ALA A 110 0.50 -7.50 6.99
CA ALA A 110 1.76 -6.80 7.28
C ALA A 110 1.57 -5.27 7.15
N PHE A 111 0.81 -4.83 6.16
CA PHE A 111 0.49 -3.40 5.98
C PHE A 111 -0.29 -2.81 7.17
N CYS A 112 -1.21 -3.56 7.78
CA CYS A 112 -1.99 -3.11 8.94
C CYS A 112 -1.13 -2.68 10.13
N VAL A 113 0.04 -3.30 10.33
CA VAL A 113 0.97 -2.97 11.43
C VAL A 113 2.07 -2.03 10.95
N ALA A 114 2.58 -2.23 9.73
CA ALA A 114 3.66 -1.41 9.20
C ALA A 114 3.24 0.05 8.99
N MET A 115 1.99 0.30 8.56
CA MET A 115 1.54 1.65 8.26
C MET A 115 1.41 2.55 9.50
N PRO A 116 0.74 2.14 10.61
CA PRO A 116 0.74 2.93 11.84
C PRO A 116 2.14 3.23 12.38
N CYS A 117 3.02 2.22 12.39
CA CYS A 117 4.40 2.37 12.85
C CYS A 117 5.19 3.42 12.04
N PHE A 118 4.90 3.53 10.73
CA PHE A 118 5.50 4.53 9.87
C PHE A 118 4.91 5.94 10.08
N VAL A 119 3.61 6.04 10.38
CA VAL A 119 2.94 7.33 10.57
C VAL A 119 3.30 7.97 11.92
N TYR A 120 3.45 7.19 12.99
CA TYR A 120 3.74 7.70 14.34
C TYR A 120 4.92 8.70 14.40
N PRO A 121 6.12 8.41 13.86
CA PRO A 121 7.21 9.38 13.87
C PRO A 121 6.91 10.62 13.03
N LEU A 122 6.16 10.49 11.93
CA LEU A 122 5.77 11.62 11.09
C LEU A 122 4.84 12.59 11.82
N THR A 123 4.04 12.12 12.77
CA THR A 123 3.18 13.00 13.60
C THR A 123 3.97 13.93 14.53
N VAL A 124 5.27 13.72 14.73
CA VAL A 124 6.11 14.62 15.54
C VAL A 124 6.37 15.94 14.79
N LEU A 125 6.29 15.94 13.47
CA LEU A 125 6.54 17.12 12.63
C LEU A 125 5.37 18.12 12.60
N PHE A 126 4.22 17.78 13.20
CA PHE A 126 3.00 18.57 13.13
C PHE A 126 2.51 18.98 14.52
N ASP A 127 2.18 20.26 14.65
CA ASP A 127 1.58 20.83 15.86
C ASP A 127 0.07 20.96 15.77
N LYS A 128 -0.49 20.96 14.54
CA LYS A 128 -1.91 21.18 14.28
C LYS A 128 -2.59 20.02 13.54
N ALA A 129 -3.68 19.48 14.07
CA ALA A 129 -4.43 18.36 13.50
C ALA A 129 -4.95 18.66 12.07
N SER A 130 -5.54 19.85 11.88
CA SER A 130 -6.01 20.32 10.56
C SER A 130 -4.90 20.46 9.50
N THR A 131 -3.65 20.62 9.94
CA THR A 131 -2.48 20.71 9.06
C THR A 131 -2.01 19.33 8.63
N VAL A 132 -2.11 18.32 9.52
CA VAL A 132 -1.80 16.92 9.21
C VAL A 132 -2.64 16.43 8.04
N LEU A 133 -3.96 16.62 8.10
CA LEU A 133 -4.86 16.12 7.07
C LEU A 133 -4.49 16.61 5.67
N ARG A 134 -4.02 17.86 5.54
CA ARG A 134 -3.61 18.44 4.24
C ARG A 134 -2.21 18.02 3.81
N TRP A 135 -1.23 18.11 4.70
CA TRP A 135 0.18 17.92 4.32
C TRP A 135 0.62 16.46 4.39
N LEU A 136 0.15 15.68 5.35
CA LEU A 136 0.49 14.26 5.45
C LEU A 136 -0.17 13.46 4.32
N SER A 137 -1.44 13.74 3.99
CA SER A 137 -2.10 13.06 2.87
C SER A 137 -1.41 13.35 1.54
N THR A 138 -1.08 14.62 1.26
CA THR A 138 -0.38 15.01 0.03
C THR A 138 1.02 14.41 -0.02
N ALA A 139 1.77 14.41 1.09
CA ALA A 139 3.07 13.77 1.16
C ALA A 139 2.99 12.25 0.90
N LEU A 140 2.06 11.55 1.54
CA LEU A 140 1.87 10.11 1.33
C LEU A 140 1.45 9.79 -0.11
N LEU A 141 0.51 10.57 -0.67
CA LEU A 141 0.05 10.40 -2.05
C LEU A 141 1.18 10.60 -3.05
N LEU A 142 1.98 11.65 -2.91
CA LEU A 142 3.11 11.94 -3.80
C LEU A 142 4.22 10.89 -3.65
N THR A 143 4.53 10.48 -2.42
CA THR A 143 5.55 9.47 -2.12
C THR A 143 5.17 8.09 -2.65
N THR A 144 3.88 7.83 -2.89
CA THR A 144 3.43 6.53 -3.41
C THR A 144 3.21 6.58 -4.92
N SER A 145 2.51 7.61 -5.41
CA SER A 145 2.12 7.71 -6.83
C SER A 145 3.29 7.94 -7.77
N VAL A 146 4.20 8.86 -7.44
CA VAL A 146 5.35 9.20 -8.30
C VAL A 146 6.30 8.01 -8.39
N PRO A 147 6.75 7.41 -7.26
CA PRO A 147 7.69 6.29 -7.34
C PRO A 147 7.07 5.03 -7.96
N LEU A 148 5.78 4.75 -7.74
CA LEU A 148 5.11 3.62 -8.40
C LEU A 148 5.09 3.79 -9.92
N SER A 149 4.80 5.02 -10.41
CA SER A 149 4.82 5.32 -11.84
C SER A 149 6.22 5.18 -12.43
N VAL A 150 7.25 5.63 -11.71
CA VAL A 150 8.65 5.49 -12.12
C VAL A 150 9.07 4.02 -12.17
N VAL A 151 8.74 3.23 -11.14
CA VAL A 151 9.07 1.80 -11.10
C VAL A 151 8.34 1.02 -12.20
N PHE A 152 7.10 1.40 -12.53
CA PHE A 152 6.37 0.83 -13.66
C PHE A 152 6.99 1.20 -15.02
N ALA A 153 7.41 2.46 -15.20
CA ALA A 153 8.13 2.85 -16.41
C ALA A 153 9.48 2.11 -16.54
N LEU A 154 10.19 1.93 -15.41
CA LEU A 154 11.43 1.17 -15.35
C LEU A 154 11.20 -0.32 -15.63
N SER A 155 10.09 -0.91 -15.19
CA SER A 155 9.82 -2.34 -15.43
C SER A 155 9.61 -2.64 -16.92
N LEU A 156 9.15 -1.64 -17.69
CA LEU A 156 9.05 -1.72 -19.16
C LEU A 156 10.39 -1.53 -19.86
N ALA A 157 11.27 -0.66 -19.34
CA ALA A 157 12.53 -0.30 -19.99
C ALA A 157 13.72 -1.20 -19.57
N LEU A 158 13.91 -1.41 -18.27
CA LEU A 158 15.06 -2.07 -17.65
C LEU A 158 14.60 -2.88 -16.42
N PRO A 159 14.16 -4.14 -16.59
CA PRO A 159 13.51 -4.91 -15.53
C PRO A 159 14.40 -5.13 -14.30
N GLY A 160 15.72 -5.33 -14.48
CA GLY A 160 16.64 -5.49 -13.37
C GLY A 160 16.75 -4.25 -12.48
N LEU A 161 16.74 -3.05 -13.07
CA LEU A 161 16.80 -1.81 -12.29
C LEU A 161 15.48 -1.55 -11.55
N ALA A 162 14.35 -1.94 -12.15
CA ALA A 162 13.02 -1.80 -11.54
C ALA A 162 12.90 -2.63 -10.25
N GLU A 163 13.51 -3.81 -10.18
CA GLU A 163 13.52 -4.63 -8.97
C GLU A 163 14.28 -3.97 -7.83
N TRP A 164 15.48 -3.45 -8.11
CA TRP A 164 16.28 -2.72 -7.13
C TRP A 164 15.59 -1.43 -6.67
N ALA A 165 15.06 -0.65 -7.61
CA ALA A 165 14.32 0.57 -7.30
C ALA A 165 13.07 0.26 -6.47
N GLY A 166 12.30 -0.75 -6.86
CA GLY A 166 11.12 -1.20 -6.11
C GLY A 166 11.45 -1.68 -4.71
N LEU A 167 12.59 -2.37 -4.52
CA LEU A 167 13.04 -2.83 -3.21
C LEU A 167 13.47 -1.67 -2.30
N ILE A 168 14.24 -0.71 -2.83
CA ILE A 168 14.64 0.49 -2.07
C ILE A 168 13.41 1.32 -1.69
N LEU A 169 12.50 1.53 -2.64
CA LEU A 169 11.30 2.35 -2.42
C LEU A 169 10.26 1.66 -1.53
N SER A 170 10.30 0.32 -1.44
CA SER A 170 9.48 -0.46 -0.49
C SER A 170 9.84 -0.23 0.99
N ALA A 171 10.84 0.60 1.28
CA ALA A 171 11.06 1.12 2.64
C ALA A 171 9.85 1.88 3.18
N SER A 172 9.04 2.49 2.30
CA SER A 172 7.74 3.06 2.68
C SER A 172 6.64 1.97 2.60
N PRO A 173 5.86 1.75 3.67
CA PRO A 173 4.77 0.75 3.66
C PRO A 173 3.76 0.89 2.50
N PRO A 174 3.33 2.10 2.09
CA PRO A 174 2.37 2.19 0.98
C PRO A 174 3.01 1.78 -0.35
N MET A 175 4.29 2.05 -0.57
CA MET A 175 4.98 1.57 -1.76
C MET A 175 5.20 0.05 -1.71
N ALA A 176 5.51 -0.52 -0.55
CA ALA A 176 5.63 -1.96 -0.37
C ALA A 176 4.33 -2.68 -0.73
N LEU A 177 3.18 -2.14 -0.28
CA LEU A 177 1.85 -2.62 -0.62
C LEU A 177 1.62 -2.56 -2.14
N ALA A 178 1.83 -1.40 -2.76
CA ALA A 178 1.60 -1.19 -4.19
C ALA A 178 2.48 -2.10 -5.07
N TRP A 179 3.78 -2.16 -4.77
CA TRP A 179 4.74 -2.95 -5.52
C TRP A 179 4.55 -4.46 -5.34
N GLY A 180 4.26 -4.90 -4.11
CA GLY A 180 4.00 -6.32 -3.86
C GLY A 180 2.69 -6.81 -4.49
N LEU A 181 1.62 -6.00 -4.46
CA LEU A 181 0.38 -6.30 -5.18
C LEU A 181 0.59 -6.34 -6.70
N PHE A 182 1.41 -5.44 -7.24
CA PHE A 182 1.79 -5.48 -8.64
C PHE A 182 2.48 -6.81 -8.99
N LYS A 183 3.49 -7.23 -8.22
CA LYS A 183 4.21 -8.50 -8.43
C LYS A 183 3.28 -9.72 -8.31
N VAL A 184 2.45 -9.77 -7.27
CA VAL A 184 1.47 -10.85 -7.09
C VAL A 184 0.46 -10.88 -8.24
N GLY A 185 -0.01 -9.71 -8.69
CA GLY A 185 -0.91 -9.60 -9.81
C GLY A 185 -0.30 -10.04 -11.13
N VAL A 186 0.97 -9.69 -11.40
CA VAL A 186 1.69 -10.19 -12.58
C VAL A 186 1.83 -11.71 -12.52
N ALA A 187 2.32 -12.26 -11.39
CA ALA A 187 2.47 -13.71 -11.23
C ALA A 187 1.15 -14.47 -11.41
N ALA A 188 0.05 -13.93 -10.86
CA ALA A 188 -1.26 -14.54 -10.96
C ALA A 188 -1.84 -14.52 -12.38
N ILE A 189 -1.61 -13.44 -13.14
CA ILE A 189 -2.02 -13.35 -14.55
C ILE A 189 -1.23 -14.36 -15.39
N LEU A 190 0.09 -14.43 -15.22
CA LEU A 190 0.94 -15.38 -15.95
C LEU A 190 0.55 -16.84 -15.69
N ALA A 191 0.22 -17.16 -14.43
CA ALA A 191 -0.28 -18.48 -14.06
C ALA A 191 -1.65 -18.78 -14.69
N SER A 192 -2.53 -17.78 -14.79
CA SER A 192 -3.87 -17.95 -15.41
C SER A 192 -3.82 -18.09 -16.93
N GLU A 193 -2.81 -17.50 -17.59
CA GLU A 193 -2.63 -17.57 -19.05
C GLU A 193 -1.85 -18.81 -19.50
N GLY A 194 -1.40 -19.67 -18.58
CA GLY A 194 -0.65 -20.90 -18.90
C GLY A 194 0.78 -20.67 -19.41
N LEU A 195 1.29 -19.44 -19.27
CA LEU A 195 2.63 -19.03 -19.70
C LEU A 195 3.72 -19.29 -18.65
N ALA A 196 3.37 -19.92 -17.53
CA ALA A 196 4.28 -20.22 -16.42
C ALA A 196 5.03 -21.56 -16.56
N SER A 197 4.88 -22.28 -17.68
CA SER A 197 5.55 -23.55 -17.96
C SER A 197 6.43 -23.49 -19.20
N GLU A 198 7.49 -22.67 -19.15
CA GLU A 198 8.75 -22.88 -19.87
C GLU A 198 9.93 -22.42 -18.99
#